data_AF-A0A965JZM4-F1
#
_entry.id   AF-A0A965JZM4-F1
#
_cell.length_a   1.000
_cell.length_b   1.000
_cell.length_c   1.000
_cell.angle_alpha   90.00
_cell.angle_beta   90.00
_cell.angle_gamma   90.00
#
_symmetry.space_group_name_H-M   'P 1'
#
loop_
_entity.id
_entity.type
_entity.pdbx_description
1 polymer ?
#
loop_
_entity_poly.entity_id
_entity_poly.type
_entity_poly.pdbx_seq_one_letter_code
_entity_poly.pdbx_strand_id
1 'polypeptide(L)'
;QIAHRNTATKLPKEDVMGRRILGLIAGDETKHYMFYRDLAKAAFVIDPSAMMIAATKQAMSFSMPGTGIPGFTRHAVRIAREGIYGLSQFLGDVLEPVTTWWDLDYLAGLSAEAERARDEMAKLTATLHDQVEKVAERLAMGRATLA
;
A
#
# COMPACT_ATOMS: atom_id res chain seq x y z
N GLN A 1 9.00 0.67 3.94
CA GLN A 1 10.02 0.50 2.87
C GLN A 1 9.86 1.47 1.68
N ILE A 2 8.68 1.53 1.02
CA ILE A 2 8.48 2.29 -0.24
C ILE A 2 8.76 3.79 -0.07
N ALA A 3 8.16 4.42 0.94
CA ALA A 3 8.30 5.85 1.17
C ALA A 3 9.76 6.28 1.44
N HIS A 4 10.54 5.47 2.16
CA HIS A 4 11.97 5.75 2.40
C HIS A 4 12.78 5.66 1.11
N ARG A 5 12.57 4.60 0.32
CA ARG A 5 13.22 4.44 -0.98
C ARG A 5 12.89 5.61 -1.92
N ASN A 6 11.61 5.97 -2.02
CA ASN A 6 11.16 7.05 -2.90
C ASN A 6 11.64 8.42 -2.39
N THR A 7 11.70 8.65 -1.08
CA THR A 7 12.31 9.88 -0.54
C THR A 7 13.79 9.96 -0.93
N ALA A 8 14.53 8.85 -0.89
CA ALA A 8 15.94 8.81 -1.28
C ALA A 8 16.18 9.17 -2.76
N THR A 9 15.21 8.92 -3.65
CA THR A 9 15.32 9.32 -5.07
C THR A 9 15.00 10.79 -5.30
N LYS A 10 14.33 11.45 -4.34
CA LYS A 10 14.01 12.89 -4.37
C LYS A 10 15.11 13.77 -3.78
N LEU A 11 16.04 13.19 -3.02
CA LEU A 11 17.20 13.93 -2.51
C LEU A 11 18.17 14.30 -3.66
N PRO A 12 18.90 15.43 -3.54
CA PRO A 12 19.95 15.79 -4.48
C PRO A 12 21.00 14.68 -4.60
N LYS A 13 21.64 14.56 -5.77
CA LYS A 13 22.58 13.45 -6.03
C LYS A 13 23.81 13.52 -5.14
N GLU A 14 24.23 14.73 -4.79
CA GLU A 14 25.33 15.09 -3.92
C GLU A 14 25.06 14.79 -2.44
N ASP A 15 23.80 14.62 -2.02
CA ASP A 15 23.46 14.18 -0.67
C ASP A 15 23.62 12.65 -0.54
N VAL A 16 24.87 12.20 -0.62
CA VAL A 16 25.23 10.79 -0.55
C VAL A 16 24.84 10.18 0.79
N MET A 17 24.94 10.96 1.89
CA MET A 17 24.64 10.47 3.24
C MET A 17 23.14 10.29 3.46
N GLY A 18 22.30 11.27 3.11
CA GLY A 18 20.85 11.16 3.24
C GLY A 18 20.30 10.00 2.42
N ARG A 19 20.79 9.83 1.18
CA ARG A 19 20.41 8.71 0.31
C ARG A 19 20.84 7.36 0.89
N ARG A 20 22.04 7.27 1.47
CA ARG A 20 22.53 6.05 2.12
C ARG A 20 21.70 5.67 3.34
N ILE A 21 21.39 6.62 4.22
CA ILE A 21 20.59 6.38 5.44
C ILE A 21 19.20 5.86 5.06
N LEU A 22 18.52 6.54 4.14
CA LEU A 22 17.20 6.12 3.68
C LEU A 22 17.22 4.76 2.99
N GLY A 23 18.29 4.43 2.26
CA GLY A 23 18.50 3.11 1.67
C GLY A 23 18.63 2.01 2.72
N LEU A 24 19.38 2.25 3.80
CA LEU A 24 19.52 1.31 4.91
C LEU A 24 18.17 1.07 5.62
N ILE A 25 17.45 2.14 5.96
CA ILE A 25 16.12 2.05 6.57
C ILE A 25 15.16 1.29 5.65
N ALA A 26 15.14 1.62 4.36
CA ALA A 26 14.30 0.90 3.40
C ALA A 26 14.65 -0.60 3.33
N GLY A 27 15.94 -0.95 3.43
CA GLY A 27 16.40 -2.34 3.49
C GLY A 27 15.91 -3.10 4.72
N ASP A 28 15.92 -2.47 5.89
CA ASP A 28 15.40 -3.09 7.12
C ASP A 28 13.88 -3.23 7.09
N GLU A 29 13.18 -2.19 6.63
CA GLU A 29 11.73 -2.24 6.44
C GLU A 29 11.29 -3.33 5.44
N THR A 30 12.10 -3.62 4.42
CA THR A 30 11.85 -4.73 3.50
C THR A 30 11.90 -6.08 4.22
N LYS A 31 12.83 -6.27 5.16
CA LYS A 31 12.91 -7.51 5.96
C LYS A 31 11.69 -7.67 6.85
N HIS A 32 11.23 -6.59 7.49
CA HIS A 32 10.01 -6.60 8.29
C HIS A 32 8.79 -6.96 7.43
N TYR A 33 8.67 -6.33 6.26
CA TYR A 33 7.61 -6.64 5.29
C TYR A 33 7.61 -8.13 4.91
N MET A 34 8.77 -8.69 4.52
CA MET A 34 8.88 -10.10 4.17
C MET A 34 8.45 -11.00 5.33
N PHE A 35 8.93 -10.72 6.55
CA PHE A 35 8.58 -11.49 7.73
C PHE A 35 7.07 -11.51 7.98
N TYR A 36 6.41 -10.34 8.05
CA TYR A 36 4.98 -10.27 8.35
C TYR A 36 4.10 -10.80 7.22
N ARG A 37 4.49 -10.58 5.97
CA ARG A 37 3.77 -11.11 4.81
C ARG A 37 3.82 -12.63 4.77
N ASP A 38 4.99 -13.22 5.03
CA ASP A 38 5.17 -14.68 5.01
C ASP A 38 4.50 -15.34 6.24
N LEU A 39 4.52 -14.68 7.40
CA LEU A 39 3.73 -15.10 8.57
C LEU A 39 2.23 -15.14 8.24
N ALA A 40 1.69 -14.11 7.60
CA ALA A 40 0.30 -14.09 7.17
C ALA A 40 -0.01 -15.20 6.14
N LYS A 41 0.92 -15.48 5.22
CA LYS A 41 0.79 -16.62 4.28
C LYS A 41 0.70 -17.95 5.04
N ALA A 42 1.53 -18.16 6.05
CA ALA A 42 1.45 -19.35 6.90
C ALA A 42 0.11 -19.43 7.65
N ALA A 43 -0.45 -18.30 8.10
CA ALA A 43 -1.77 -18.27 8.71
C ALA A 43 -2.89 -18.67 7.73
N PHE A 44 -2.81 -18.26 6.46
CA PHE A 44 -3.75 -18.71 5.42
C PHE A 44 -3.71 -20.22 5.19
N VAL A 45 -2.57 -20.89 5.42
CA VAL A 45 -2.48 -22.37 5.32
C VAL A 45 -3.21 -23.05 6.49
N ILE A 46 -3.23 -22.43 7.67
CA ILE A 46 -3.82 -23.00 8.89
C ILE A 46 -5.34 -22.78 8.92
N ASP A 47 -5.78 -21.54 8.71
CA ASP A 47 -7.19 -21.17 8.69
C ASP A 47 -7.44 -20.11 7.59
N PRO A 48 -7.70 -20.54 6.35
CA PRO A 48 -7.88 -19.62 5.24
C PRO A 48 -9.14 -18.75 5.40
N SER A 49 -10.18 -19.26 6.09
CA SER A 49 -11.43 -18.52 6.28
C SER A 49 -11.25 -17.37 7.26
N ALA A 50 -10.71 -17.64 8.46
CA ALA A 50 -10.47 -16.60 9.45
C ALA A 50 -9.48 -15.55 8.92
N MET A 51 -8.43 -16.00 8.23
CA MET A 51 -7.41 -15.09 7.69
C MET A 51 -7.95 -14.23 6.54
N MET A 52 -8.81 -14.76 5.66
CA MET A 52 -9.47 -13.95 4.61
C MET A 52 -10.32 -12.83 5.22
N ILE A 53 -11.15 -13.15 6.20
CA ILE A 53 -12.00 -12.18 6.90
C ILE A 53 -11.14 -11.10 7.58
N ALA A 54 -10.07 -11.51 8.26
CA ALA A 54 -9.17 -10.58 8.94
C ALA A 54 -8.43 -9.66 7.95
N ALA A 55 -7.91 -10.22 6.84
CA ALA A 55 -7.21 -9.47 5.80
C ALA A 55 -8.12 -8.42 5.16
N THR A 56 -9.34 -8.79 4.78
CA THR A 56 -10.33 -7.86 4.21
C THR A 56 -10.68 -6.76 5.19
N LYS A 57 -10.98 -7.10 6.44
CA LYS A 57 -11.29 -6.10 7.48
C LYS A 57 -10.15 -5.10 7.66
N GLN A 58 -8.91 -5.58 7.67
CA GLN A 58 -7.74 -4.72 7.80
C GLN A 58 -7.54 -3.81 6.58
N ALA A 59 -7.75 -4.33 5.37
CA ALA A 59 -7.65 -3.55 4.15
C ALA A 59 -8.71 -2.44 4.07
N MET A 60 -9.95 -2.73 4.48
CA MET A 60 -11.05 -1.75 4.47
C MET A 60 -10.91 -0.65 5.54
N SER A 61 -10.24 -0.94 6.65
CA SER A 61 -10.05 -0.01 7.76
C SER A 61 -8.66 0.62 7.82
N PHE A 62 -7.82 0.36 6.82
CA PHE A 62 -6.44 0.83 6.82
C PHE A 62 -6.38 2.36 6.86
N SER A 63 -5.70 2.89 7.87
CA SER A 63 -5.37 4.30 8.00
C SER A 63 -3.85 4.45 8.12
N MET A 64 -3.32 5.51 7.51
CA MET A 64 -1.90 5.82 7.63
C MET A 64 -1.56 6.15 9.09
N PRO A 65 -0.47 5.62 9.66
CA PRO A 65 -0.16 5.78 11.09
C PRO A 65 0.08 7.23 11.55
N GLY A 66 0.18 8.19 10.62
CA GLY A 66 0.22 9.62 10.93
C GLY A 66 -1.15 10.27 11.16
N THR A 67 -2.26 9.54 11.00
CA THR A 67 -3.61 10.03 11.35
C THR A 67 -3.67 10.27 12.85
N GLY A 68 -3.57 11.54 13.26
CA GLY A 68 -3.48 11.96 14.67
C GLY A 68 -2.39 12.99 14.92
N ILE A 69 -1.40 13.10 14.04
CA ILE A 69 -0.37 14.16 14.13
C ILE A 69 -0.98 15.48 13.62
N PRO A 70 -0.93 16.58 14.40
CA PRO A 70 -1.43 17.89 13.96
C PRO A 70 -0.84 18.31 12.62
N GLY A 71 -1.72 18.65 11.66
CA GLY A 71 -1.31 19.08 10.31
C GLY A 71 -0.85 17.95 9.38
N PHE A 72 -0.90 16.68 9.78
CA PHE A 72 -0.41 15.57 8.97
C PHE A 72 -1.11 15.43 7.63
N THR A 73 -2.41 15.73 7.55
CA THR A 73 -3.15 15.70 6.26
C THR A 73 -2.48 16.57 5.20
N ARG A 74 -2.00 17.76 5.58
CA ARG A 74 -1.29 18.65 4.65
C ARG A 74 0.07 18.07 4.24
N HIS A 75 0.75 17.37 5.14
CA HIS A 75 2.00 16.67 4.83
C HIS A 75 1.76 15.49 3.89
N ALA A 76 0.74 14.67 4.16
CA ALA A 76 0.35 13.54 3.32
C ALA A 76 0.03 13.97 1.89
N VAL A 77 -0.69 15.07 1.70
CA VAL A 77 -0.96 15.63 0.35
C VAL A 77 0.33 16.01 -0.39
N ARG A 78 1.31 16.62 0.30
CA ARG A 78 2.61 16.97 -0.32
C ARG A 78 3.42 15.72 -0.68
N ILE A 79 3.48 14.76 0.23
CA ILE A 79 4.18 13.47 0.02
C ILE A 79 3.59 12.74 -1.20
N ALA A 80 2.26 12.70 -1.31
CA ALA A 80 1.56 12.10 -2.43
C ALA A 80 1.83 12.85 -3.75
N ARG A 81 1.80 14.19 -3.73
CA ARG A 81 2.09 15.02 -4.91
C ARG A 81 3.49 14.80 -5.46
N GLU A 82 4.47 14.57 -4.59
CA GLU A 82 5.83 14.24 -4.99
C GLU A 82 5.99 12.79 -5.48
N GLY A 83 4.95 11.97 -5.42
CA GLY A 83 5.02 10.55 -5.75
C GLY A 83 5.86 9.74 -4.77
N ILE A 84 6.06 10.25 -3.54
CA ILE A 84 6.81 9.54 -2.50
C ILE A 84 5.94 8.41 -1.93
N TYR A 85 4.71 8.75 -1.52
CA TYR A 85 3.72 7.78 -1.06
C TYR A 85 2.31 8.40 -1.10
N GLY A 86 1.38 7.67 -1.69
CA GLY A 86 -0.02 8.04 -1.79
C GLY A 86 -0.85 6.84 -2.23
N LEU A 87 -2.07 7.10 -2.71
CA LEU A 87 -3.01 6.05 -3.09
C LEU A 87 -2.46 5.09 -4.16
N SER A 88 -1.75 5.62 -5.16
CA SER A 88 -1.15 4.81 -6.22
C SER A 88 -0.08 3.85 -5.70
N GLN A 89 0.81 4.32 -4.80
CA GLN A 89 1.81 3.45 -4.17
C GLN A 89 1.16 2.44 -3.23
N PHE A 90 0.13 2.84 -2.47
CA PHE A 90 -0.60 1.89 -1.63
C PHE A 90 -1.24 0.77 -2.45
N LEU A 91 -1.91 1.09 -3.54
CA LEU A 91 -2.54 0.09 -4.40
C LEU A 91 -1.51 -0.83 -5.06
N GLY A 92 -0.60 -0.26 -5.86
CA GLY A 92 0.31 -1.03 -6.72
C GLY A 92 1.57 -1.57 -6.04
N ASP A 93 2.09 -0.91 -5.00
CA ASP A 93 3.31 -1.35 -4.31
C ASP A 93 3.01 -2.09 -2.99
N VAL A 94 1.78 -2.04 -2.46
CA VAL A 94 1.41 -2.68 -1.19
C VAL A 94 0.25 -3.66 -1.32
N LEU A 95 -0.95 -3.20 -1.66
CA LEU A 95 -2.16 -4.03 -1.61
C LEU A 95 -2.07 -5.17 -2.63
N GLU A 96 -1.88 -4.86 -3.92
CA GLU A 96 -1.82 -5.87 -4.98
C GLU A 96 -0.67 -6.87 -4.80
N PRO A 97 0.58 -6.46 -4.50
CA PRO A 97 1.67 -7.42 -4.29
C PRO A 97 1.41 -8.35 -3.10
N VAL A 98 0.78 -7.83 -2.03
CA VAL A 98 0.48 -8.63 -0.83
C VAL A 98 -0.64 -9.61 -1.09
N THR A 99 -1.76 -9.18 -1.68
CA THR A 99 -2.89 -10.07 -1.98
C THR A 99 -2.51 -11.12 -3.02
N THR A 100 -1.69 -10.75 -4.01
CA THR A 100 -1.12 -11.68 -4.99
C THR A 100 -0.21 -12.70 -4.32
N TRP A 101 0.69 -12.27 -3.42
CA TRP A 101 1.57 -13.20 -2.69
C TRP A 101 0.77 -14.18 -1.82
N TRP A 102 -0.31 -13.70 -1.21
CA TRP A 102 -1.23 -14.55 -0.46
C TRP A 102 -2.12 -15.45 -1.32
N ASP A 103 -2.13 -15.26 -2.64
CA ASP A 103 -2.86 -16.07 -3.60
C ASP A 103 -4.37 -16.07 -3.34
N LEU A 104 -4.90 -14.90 -2.95
CA LEU A 104 -6.25 -14.76 -2.41
C LEU A 104 -7.34 -15.24 -3.37
N ASP A 105 -7.15 -15.05 -4.67
CA ASP A 105 -8.10 -15.44 -5.72
C ASP A 105 -8.22 -16.97 -5.88
N TYR A 106 -7.17 -17.71 -5.49
CA TYR A 106 -7.08 -19.15 -5.70
C TYR A 106 -7.25 -19.97 -4.41
N LEU A 107 -7.44 -19.34 -3.25
CA LEU A 107 -7.75 -20.08 -2.02
C LEU A 107 -9.05 -20.88 -2.19
N ALA A 108 -9.07 -22.10 -1.69
CA ALA A 108 -10.22 -22.99 -1.75
C ALA A 108 -10.69 -23.38 -0.35
N GLY A 109 -11.91 -23.92 -0.25
CA GLY A 109 -12.46 -24.38 1.04
C GLY A 109 -12.80 -23.24 2.01
N LEU A 110 -13.07 -22.04 1.49
CA LEU A 110 -13.52 -20.92 2.30
C LEU A 110 -14.96 -21.14 2.79
N SER A 111 -15.25 -20.64 3.99
CA SER A 111 -16.63 -20.51 4.47
C SER A 111 -17.39 -19.48 3.62
N ALA A 112 -18.73 -19.53 3.67
CA ALA A 112 -19.56 -18.54 2.97
C ALA A 112 -19.29 -17.10 3.43
N GLU A 113 -18.85 -16.89 4.67
CA GLU A 113 -18.45 -15.57 5.18
C GLU A 113 -17.11 -15.13 4.60
N ALA A 114 -16.14 -16.04 4.52
CA ALA A 114 -14.84 -15.75 3.93
C ALA A 114 -14.94 -15.50 2.41
N GLU A 115 -15.83 -16.17 1.69
CA GLU A 115 -16.10 -15.84 0.28
C GLU A 115 -16.69 -14.42 0.12
N ARG A 116 -17.61 -14.01 1.01
CA ARG A 116 -18.08 -12.61 1.01
C ARG A 116 -16.95 -11.62 1.29
N ALA A 117 -16.06 -11.95 2.22
CA ALA A 117 -14.90 -11.12 2.52
C ALA A 117 -13.92 -11.04 1.33
N ARG A 118 -13.75 -12.12 0.54
CA ARG A 118 -13.00 -12.09 -0.71
C ARG A 118 -13.65 -11.15 -1.72
N ASP A 119 -14.97 -11.23 -1.91
CA ASP A 119 -15.71 -10.33 -2.81
C ASP A 119 -15.57 -8.86 -2.39
N GLU A 120 -15.59 -8.59 -1.08
CA GLU A 120 -15.36 -7.24 -0.54
C GLU A 120 -13.93 -6.74 -0.80
N MET A 121 -12.92 -7.59 -0.67
CA MET A 121 -11.53 -7.27 -1.03
C MET A 121 -11.41 -6.93 -2.53
N ALA A 122 -12.07 -7.71 -3.39
CA ALA A 122 -12.08 -7.46 -4.84
C ALA A 122 -12.75 -6.12 -5.17
N LYS A 123 -13.91 -5.83 -4.55
CA LYS A 123 -14.62 -4.54 -4.70
C LYS A 123 -13.80 -3.36 -4.20
N LEU A 124 -13.12 -3.52 -3.05
CA LEU A 124 -12.20 -2.51 -2.53
C LEU A 124 -11.09 -2.23 -3.54
N THR A 125 -10.44 -3.26 -4.06
CA THR A 125 -9.34 -3.13 -5.03
C THR A 125 -9.80 -2.43 -6.31
N ALA A 126 -10.95 -2.82 -6.87
CA ALA A 126 -11.55 -2.13 -8.03
C ALA A 126 -11.86 -0.65 -7.74
N THR A 127 -12.43 -0.36 -6.56
CA THR A 127 -12.71 1.03 -6.15
C THR A 127 -11.43 1.85 -6.04
N LEU A 128 -10.34 1.26 -5.53
CA LEU A 128 -9.05 1.93 -5.42
C LEU A 128 -8.44 2.20 -6.80
N HIS A 129 -8.57 1.28 -7.77
CA HIS A 129 -8.17 1.53 -9.15
C HIS A 129 -8.86 2.75 -9.74
N ASP A 130 -10.20 2.81 -9.67
CA ASP A 130 -10.98 3.95 -10.16
C ASP A 130 -10.53 5.27 -9.53
N GLN A 131 -10.22 5.25 -8.22
CA GLN A 131 -9.75 6.42 -7.52
C GLN A 131 -8.35 6.85 -7.97
N VAL A 132 -7.43 5.90 -8.17
CA VAL A 132 -6.08 6.16 -8.68
C VAL A 132 -6.15 6.77 -10.07
N GLU A 133 -6.98 6.24 -10.96
CA GLU A 133 -7.18 6.76 -12.32
C GLU A 133 -7.70 8.20 -12.29
N LYS A 134 -8.78 8.47 -11.53
CA LYS A 134 -9.34 9.82 -11.35
C LYS A 134 -8.32 10.83 -10.80
N VAL A 135 -7.45 10.39 -9.89
CA VAL A 135 -6.39 11.24 -9.34
C VAL A 135 -5.35 11.55 -10.42
N ALA A 136 -4.95 10.55 -11.22
CA ALA A 136 -4.01 10.73 -12.31
C ALA A 136 -4.54 11.71 -13.38
N GLU A 137 -5.80 11.56 -13.79
CA GLU A 137 -6.48 12.46 -14.74
C GLU A 137 -6.49 13.92 -14.24
N ARG A 138 -6.86 14.15 -12.97
CA ARG A 138 -6.88 15.49 -12.38
C ARG A 138 -5.49 16.13 -12.34
N LEU A 139 -4.46 15.34 -12.02
CA LEU A 139 -3.07 15.83 -12.03
C LEU A 139 -2.59 16.16 -13.44
N ALA A 140 -3.00 15.39 -14.45
CA ALA A 140 -2.68 15.67 -15.85
C ALA A 140 -3.36 16.96 -16.35
N MET A 141 -4.65 17.13 -16.08
CA MET A 141 -5.40 18.34 -16.43
C MET A 141 -4.81 19.59 -15.75
N GLY A 142 -4.50 19.53 -14.45
CA GLY A 142 -3.91 20.66 -13.73
C GLY A 142 -2.53 21.06 -14.23
N ARG A 143 -1.74 20.12 -14.76
CA ARG A 143 -0.46 20.42 -15.42
C ARG A 143 -0.66 21.07 -16.79
N ALA A 144 -1.67 20.66 -17.54
CA ALA A 144 -1.99 21.24 -18.85
C ALA A 144 -2.55 22.67 -18.77
N THR A 145 -3.21 23.05 -17.66
CA THR A 145 -3.71 24.42 -17.45
C THR A 145 -2.62 25.41 -17.00
N LEU A 146 -1.46 24.92 -16.53
CA LEU A 146 -0.34 25.72 -16.05
C LEU A 146 0.84 25.80 -17.04
N ALA A 147 0.75 25.08 -18.17
CA ALA A 147 1.71 25.09 -19.27
C ALA A 147 1.20 25.98 -20.40
#